data_AF-A0A4R6YH36-F1
#
_entry.id   AF-A0A4R6YH36-F1
#
_cell.length_a   1.000
_cell.length_b   1.000
_cell.length_c   1.000
_cell.angle_alpha   90.00
_cell.angle_beta   90.00
_cell.angle_gamma   90.00
#
_symmetry.space_group_name_H-M   'P 1'
#
loop_
_entity.id
_entity.type
_entity.pdbx_description
1 polymer ?
#
loop_
_entity_poly.entity_id
_entity_poly.type
_entity_poly.pdbx_seq_one_letter_code
_entity_poly.pdbx_strand_id
1 'polypeptide(L)'
;MAEAAIDKPMIVNWALAELGQPPRFSTDDQTNLGRNVAIFWPRCLARCLGLADWTFTRRTVSLTRQSGQPINGWPYAFDLPGNRIGPPRRFTRDAQCRILIRDFDIEGDTLFCAEQTAFARYKAAVDPEYWPPDFLSAFATALASYLAIPETQDPDLAAEMEARAFGSPSQGGAGGLFGRLIAQDLAGAPVGEPLLAADPLTAGRASSPWHGRF
;
A
#
# COMPACT_ATOMS: atom_id res chain seq x y z
N MET A 1 18.21 -8.88 -26.44
CA MET A 1 17.03 -9.66 -26.04
C MET A 1 16.05 -8.66 -25.45
N ALA A 2 14.87 -8.49 -26.06
CA ALA A 2 13.88 -7.56 -25.53
C ALA A 2 13.50 -8.04 -24.13
N GLU A 3 13.71 -7.19 -23.14
CA GLU A 3 13.31 -7.43 -21.76
C GLU A 3 11.80 -7.65 -21.78
N ALA A 4 11.36 -8.87 -21.46
CA ALA A 4 9.94 -9.20 -21.43
C ALA A 4 9.34 -8.42 -20.25
N ALA A 5 8.82 -7.23 -20.54
CA ALA A 5 8.15 -6.38 -19.57
C ALA A 5 7.06 -7.20 -18.87
N ILE A 6 7.04 -7.16 -17.54
CA ILE A 6 6.08 -7.94 -16.78
C ILE A 6 4.71 -7.28 -16.92
N ASP A 7 3.84 -7.92 -17.69
CA ASP A 7 2.51 -7.42 -18.00
C ASP A 7 1.41 -8.18 -17.24
N LYS A 8 0.21 -7.60 -17.24
CA LYS A 8 -0.98 -8.22 -16.65
C LYS A 8 -1.22 -9.65 -17.16
N PRO A 9 -1.20 -9.94 -18.47
CA PRO A 9 -1.48 -11.29 -18.93
C PRO A 9 -0.43 -12.32 -18.50
N MET A 10 0.84 -11.96 -18.39
CA MET A 10 1.85 -12.88 -17.86
C MET A 10 1.57 -13.28 -16.41
N ILE A 11 1.18 -12.32 -15.56
CA ILE A 11 0.83 -12.58 -14.15
C ILE A 11 -0.40 -13.51 -14.03
N VAL A 12 -1.42 -13.29 -14.86
CA VAL A 12 -2.61 -14.16 -14.89
C VAL A 12 -2.25 -15.57 -15.36
N ASN A 13 -1.38 -15.68 -16.37
CA ASN A 13 -0.91 -16.97 -16.87
C ASN A 13 -0.07 -17.73 -15.83
N TRP A 14 0.71 -17.04 -15.00
CA TRP A 14 1.36 -17.67 -13.84
C TRP A 14 0.35 -18.20 -12.83
N ALA A 15 -0.71 -17.44 -12.54
CA ALA A 15 -1.78 -17.90 -11.66
C ALA A 15 -2.51 -19.13 -12.23
N LEU A 16 -2.75 -19.18 -13.54
CA LEU A 16 -3.34 -20.36 -14.19
C LEU A 16 -2.42 -21.57 -14.14
N ALA A 17 -1.11 -21.37 -14.31
CA ALA A 17 -0.12 -22.44 -14.20
C ALA A 17 -0.08 -23.04 -12.79
N GLU A 18 -0.20 -22.21 -11.74
CA GLU A 18 -0.33 -22.68 -10.34
C GLU A 18 -1.60 -23.52 -10.11
N LEU A 19 -2.67 -23.26 -10.88
CA LEU A 19 -3.90 -24.06 -10.87
C LEU A 19 -3.82 -25.32 -11.74
N GLY A 20 -2.69 -25.55 -12.41
CA GLY A 20 -2.51 -26.67 -13.34
C GLY A 20 -3.21 -26.48 -14.69
N GLN A 21 -3.65 -25.27 -15.02
CA GLN A 21 -4.26 -24.94 -16.31
C GLN A 21 -3.22 -24.41 -17.31
N PRO A 22 -3.41 -24.64 -18.62
CA PRO A 22 -2.52 -24.07 -19.63
C PRO A 22 -2.66 -22.54 -19.69
N PRO A 23 -1.54 -21.81 -19.92
CA PRO A 23 -1.56 -20.36 -20.05
C PRO A 23 -2.31 -19.98 -21.34
N ARG A 24 -3.51 -19.40 -21.18
CA ARG A 24 -4.42 -19.06 -22.29
C ARG A 24 -4.91 -17.62 -22.27
N PHE A 25 -4.57 -16.87 -21.23
CA PHE A 25 -5.11 -15.53 -21.04
C PHE A 25 -4.34 -14.49 -21.87
N SER A 26 -5.09 -13.53 -22.44
CA SER A 26 -4.58 -12.38 -23.17
C SER A 26 -5.33 -11.10 -22.78
N THR A 27 -4.78 -9.93 -23.09
CA THR A 27 -5.33 -8.62 -22.67
C THR A 27 -6.75 -8.36 -23.20
N ASP A 28 -7.06 -8.84 -24.40
CA ASP A 28 -8.36 -8.67 -25.07
C ASP A 28 -9.28 -9.90 -24.94
N ASP A 29 -9.04 -10.74 -23.93
CA ASP A 29 -9.81 -11.96 -23.72
C ASP A 29 -11.27 -11.65 -23.34
N GLN A 30 -12.19 -11.91 -24.27
CA GLN A 30 -13.64 -11.77 -24.08
C GLN A 30 -14.31 -13.05 -23.55
N THR A 31 -13.52 -14.06 -23.19
CA THR A 31 -14.05 -15.31 -22.62
C THR A 31 -14.53 -15.12 -21.18
N ASN A 32 -15.15 -16.16 -20.62
CA ASN A 32 -15.54 -16.18 -19.20
C ASN A 32 -14.34 -15.98 -18.27
N LEU A 33 -13.16 -16.49 -18.63
CA LEU A 33 -11.93 -16.27 -17.89
C LEU A 33 -11.59 -14.79 -17.82
N GLY A 34 -11.63 -14.08 -18.96
CA GLY A 34 -11.38 -12.64 -18.99
C GLY A 34 -12.34 -11.84 -18.12
N ARG A 35 -13.62 -12.23 -18.08
CA ARG A 35 -14.62 -11.64 -17.16
C ARG A 35 -14.28 -11.92 -15.69
N ASN A 36 -13.91 -13.15 -15.34
CA ASN A 36 -13.52 -13.52 -13.98
C ASN A 36 -12.29 -12.72 -13.53
N VAL A 37 -11.26 -12.64 -14.38
CA VAL A 37 -10.05 -11.86 -14.12
C VAL A 37 -10.38 -10.38 -13.92
N ALA A 38 -11.26 -9.79 -14.75
CA ALA A 38 -11.66 -8.40 -14.59
C ALA A 38 -12.32 -8.10 -13.25
N ILE A 39 -13.06 -9.06 -12.69
CA ILE A 39 -13.73 -8.94 -11.39
C ILE A 39 -12.74 -9.15 -10.23
N PHE A 40 -11.94 -10.21 -10.28
CA PHE A 40 -11.10 -10.62 -9.16
C PHE A 40 -9.77 -9.86 -9.08
N TRP A 41 -9.23 -9.40 -10.20
CA TRP A 41 -7.99 -8.63 -10.24
C TRP A 41 -8.01 -7.40 -9.31
N PRO A 42 -8.94 -6.44 -9.44
CA PRO A 42 -8.95 -5.26 -8.58
C PRO A 42 -9.19 -5.62 -7.10
N ARG A 43 -9.97 -6.66 -6.82
CA ARG A 43 -10.24 -7.14 -5.46
C ARG A 43 -8.99 -7.75 -4.82
N CYS A 44 -8.28 -8.62 -5.54
CA CYS A 44 -7.04 -9.22 -5.09
C CYS A 44 -5.98 -8.14 -4.87
N LEU A 45 -5.86 -7.20 -5.81
CA LEU A 45 -4.91 -6.10 -5.73
C LEU A 45 -5.17 -5.21 -4.52
N ALA A 46 -6.43 -4.83 -4.28
CA ALA A 46 -6.82 -4.05 -3.11
C ALA A 46 -6.47 -4.76 -1.79
N ARG A 47 -6.66 -6.08 -1.70
CA ARG A 47 -6.25 -6.88 -0.53
C ARG A 47 -4.74 -6.86 -0.36
N CYS A 48 -3.98 -7.24 -1.39
CA CYS A 48 -2.52 -7.36 -1.33
C CYS A 48 -1.83 -6.01 -1.02
N LEU A 49 -2.25 -4.92 -1.67
CA LEU A 49 -1.76 -3.58 -1.37
C LEU A 49 -2.32 -3.02 -0.05
N GLY A 50 -3.39 -3.60 0.48
CA GLY A 50 -3.97 -3.28 1.78
C GLY A 50 -3.20 -3.85 2.97
N LEU A 51 -2.49 -4.98 2.79
CA LEU A 51 -1.83 -5.72 3.88
C LEU A 51 -0.76 -4.91 4.62
N ALA A 52 0.07 -4.17 3.89
CA ALA A 52 1.18 -3.41 4.45
C ALA A 52 1.37 -2.07 3.72
N ASP A 53 2.26 -1.24 4.25
CA ASP A 53 2.70 0.00 3.61
C ASP A 53 3.94 -0.26 2.75
N TRP A 54 3.72 -0.91 1.62
CA TRP A 54 4.79 -1.31 0.70
C TRP A 54 5.59 -0.10 0.22
N THR A 55 6.91 -0.16 0.40
CA THR A 55 7.82 0.92 0.02
C THR A 55 7.70 1.35 -1.44
N PHE A 56 7.52 0.41 -2.37
CA PHE A 56 7.39 0.71 -3.82
C PHE A 56 6.11 1.49 -4.17
N THR A 57 5.04 1.38 -3.38
CA THR A 57 3.79 2.13 -3.56
C THR A 57 3.78 3.49 -2.88
N ARG A 58 4.72 3.74 -1.98
CA ARG A 58 4.78 4.96 -1.18
C ARG A 58 5.16 6.14 -2.08
N ARG A 59 4.35 7.19 -2.05
CA ARG A 59 4.62 8.47 -2.71
C ARG A 59 4.39 9.62 -1.74
N THR A 60 5.16 10.69 -1.94
CA THR A 60 5.03 11.94 -1.18
C THR A 60 4.67 13.03 -2.17
N VAL A 61 3.63 13.79 -1.89
CA VAL A 61 3.18 14.89 -2.74
C VAL A 61 2.96 16.15 -1.91
N SER A 62 3.29 17.31 -2.49
CA SER A 62 2.86 18.60 -1.97
C SER A 62 1.38 18.78 -2.29
N LEU A 63 0.56 19.01 -1.28
CA LEU A 63 -0.87 19.21 -1.50
C LEU A 63 -1.13 20.60 -2.07
N THR A 64 -2.09 20.69 -2.98
CA THR A 64 -2.56 21.96 -3.54
C THR A 64 -3.55 22.59 -2.58
N ARG A 65 -3.31 23.85 -2.23
CA ARG A 65 -4.21 24.62 -1.35
C ARG A 65 -5.42 25.13 -2.15
N GLN A 66 -6.61 24.97 -1.59
CA GLN A 66 -7.84 25.55 -2.13
C GLN A 66 -7.90 27.06 -1.83
N SER A 67 -8.49 27.83 -2.75
CA SER A 67 -8.60 29.29 -2.63
C SER A 67 -9.73 29.77 -1.71
N GLY A 68 -10.67 28.90 -1.35
CA GLY A 68 -11.81 29.21 -0.48
C GLY A 68 -11.49 29.02 1.01
N GLN A 69 -12.04 29.88 1.87
CA GLN A 69 -12.02 29.64 3.30
C GLN A 69 -13.05 28.54 3.64
N PRO A 70 -12.65 27.48 4.34
CA PRO A 70 -13.56 26.39 4.65
C PRO A 70 -14.51 26.78 5.80
N ILE A 71 -15.74 26.24 5.75
CA ILE A 71 -16.83 26.59 6.66
C ILE A 71 -16.65 25.94 8.04
N ASN A 72 -15.86 24.87 8.12
CA ASN A 72 -15.61 24.07 9.32
C ASN A 72 -14.67 24.73 10.35
N GLY A 73 -14.34 26.02 10.18
CA GLY A 73 -13.55 26.79 11.15
C GLY A 73 -12.02 26.61 11.03
N TRP A 74 -11.54 25.75 10.13
CA TRP A 74 -10.13 25.66 9.80
C TRP A 74 -9.70 26.84 8.90
N PRO A 75 -8.43 27.27 8.97
CA PRO A 75 -7.98 28.39 8.14
C PRO A 75 -7.67 27.95 6.69
N TYR A 76 -7.27 26.70 6.47
CA TYR A 76 -6.82 26.20 5.17
C TYR A 76 -7.40 24.82 4.83
N ALA A 77 -7.61 24.60 3.54
CA ALA A 77 -8.10 23.37 2.95
C ALA A 77 -7.17 22.94 1.79
N PHE A 78 -6.93 21.63 1.69
CA PHE A 78 -6.00 21.03 0.75
C PHE A 78 -6.60 19.82 0.04
N ASP A 79 -6.41 19.73 -1.27
CA ASP A 79 -6.93 18.60 -2.07
C ASP A 79 -6.04 17.36 -1.92
N LEU A 80 -6.65 16.24 -1.55
CA LEU A 80 -5.97 14.95 -1.53
C LEU A 80 -5.82 14.38 -2.95
N PRO A 81 -4.74 13.62 -3.21
CA PRO A 81 -4.52 13.02 -4.52
C PRO A 81 -5.56 11.92 -4.82
N GLY A 82 -6.16 11.95 -6.01
CA GLY A 82 -7.20 10.99 -6.41
C GLY A 82 -6.71 9.57 -6.72
N ASN A 83 -5.43 9.39 -7.05
CA ASN A 83 -4.81 8.08 -7.35
C ASN A 83 -4.39 7.30 -6.08
N ARG A 84 -5.03 7.58 -4.94
CA ARG A 84 -4.68 7.03 -3.62
C ARG A 84 -5.36 5.68 -3.35
N ILE A 85 -4.61 4.76 -2.74
CA ILE A 85 -5.13 3.49 -2.22
C ILE A 85 -5.32 3.64 -0.71
N GLY A 86 -6.56 3.89 -0.32
CA GLY A 86 -6.96 4.09 1.08
C GLY A 86 -6.61 5.48 1.62
N PRO A 87 -6.71 5.69 2.95
CA PRO A 87 -6.40 6.97 3.57
C PRO A 87 -4.90 7.25 3.54
N PRO A 88 -4.48 8.53 3.37
CA PRO A 88 -3.08 8.92 3.53
C PRO A 88 -2.59 8.57 4.93
N ARG A 89 -1.32 8.17 5.02
CA ARG A 89 -0.75 7.65 6.28
C ARG A 89 -0.17 8.75 7.14
N ARG A 90 0.41 9.78 6.53
CA ARG A 90 1.08 10.88 7.23
C ARG A 90 0.85 12.20 6.51
N PHE A 91 0.59 13.23 7.30
CA PHE A 91 0.58 14.62 6.86
C PHE A 91 1.73 15.36 7.53
N THR A 92 2.49 16.10 6.75
CA THR A 92 3.70 16.77 7.22
C THR A 92 3.78 18.19 6.68
N ARG A 93 4.46 19.06 7.43
CA ARG A 93 4.69 20.46 7.00
C ARG A 93 5.83 20.59 6.00
N ASP A 94 6.70 19.58 5.98
CA ASP A 94 7.93 19.56 5.19
C ASP A 94 7.93 18.36 4.22
N ALA A 95 8.64 18.54 3.10
CA ALA A 95 8.79 17.55 2.05
C ALA A 95 9.53 16.28 2.52
N GLN A 96 10.45 16.40 3.49
CA GLN A 96 11.17 15.24 4.05
C GLN A 96 10.28 14.40 4.99
N CYS A 97 9.03 14.82 5.21
CA CYS A 97 8.08 14.17 6.10
C CYS A 97 8.55 14.03 7.55
N ARG A 98 9.36 14.97 8.04
CA ARG A 98 9.91 14.96 9.40
C ARG A 98 8.96 15.56 10.43
N ILE A 99 8.34 16.69 10.11
CA ILE A 99 7.46 17.42 11.02
C ILE A 99 6.00 17.04 10.72
N LEU A 100 5.39 16.26 11.60
CA LEU A 100 4.00 15.84 11.45
C LEU A 100 3.05 16.99 11.78
N ILE A 101 1.96 17.06 11.00
CA ILE A 101 0.78 17.84 11.34
C ILE A 101 -0.08 16.94 12.21
N ARG A 102 -0.33 17.36 13.45
CA ARG A 102 -1.15 16.60 14.42
C ARG A 102 -2.60 17.09 14.45
N ASP A 103 -2.77 18.40 14.25
CA ASP A 103 -4.06 19.07 14.24
C ASP A 103 -4.54 19.20 12.80
N PHE A 104 -5.33 18.23 12.36
CA PHE A 104 -5.96 18.22 11.05
C PHE A 104 -7.30 17.48 11.10
N ASP A 105 -8.15 17.80 10.15
CA ASP A 105 -9.39 17.06 9.90
C ASP A 105 -9.45 16.63 8.43
N ILE A 106 -10.15 15.52 8.16
CA ILE A 106 -10.33 15.01 6.79
C ILE A 106 -11.82 14.82 6.55
N GLU A 107 -12.36 15.58 5.60
CA GLU A 107 -13.72 15.39 5.11
C GLU A 107 -13.66 15.05 3.62
N GLY A 108 -14.11 13.84 3.26
CA GLY A 108 -14.08 13.35 1.88
C GLY A 108 -12.65 13.28 1.30
N ASP A 109 -12.40 14.12 0.30
CA ASP A 109 -11.12 14.23 -0.41
C ASP A 109 -10.34 15.51 -0.04
N THR A 110 -10.73 16.20 1.04
CA THR A 110 -10.10 17.44 1.47
C THR A 110 -9.50 17.30 2.87
N LEU A 111 -8.25 17.73 3.02
CA LEU A 111 -7.55 17.87 4.28
C LEU A 111 -7.67 19.31 4.78
N PHE A 112 -8.13 19.49 6.01
CA PHE A 112 -8.19 20.78 6.68
C PHE A 112 -7.11 20.87 7.74
N CYS A 113 -6.33 21.96 7.74
CA CYS A 113 -5.32 22.17 8.77
C CYS A 113 -4.99 23.65 8.97
N ALA A 114 -4.26 23.95 10.05
CA ALA A 114 -3.80 25.29 10.38
C ALA A 114 -2.56 25.74 9.58
N GLU A 115 -1.91 24.82 8.89
CA GLU A 115 -0.61 25.03 8.26
C GLU A 115 -0.75 25.55 6.82
N GLN A 116 0.11 26.49 6.44
CA GLN A 116 0.08 27.08 5.09
C GLN A 116 0.54 26.10 4.00
N THR A 117 1.37 25.12 4.37
CA THR A 117 1.91 24.10 3.48
C THR A 117 1.73 22.72 4.11
N ALA A 118 1.19 21.79 3.33
CA ALA A 118 0.98 20.42 3.74
C ALA A 118 1.46 19.45 2.67
N PHE A 119 2.14 18.40 3.11
CA PHE A 119 2.59 17.28 2.30
C PHE A 119 1.88 16.03 2.80
N ALA A 120 1.46 15.17 1.86
CA ALA A 120 0.87 13.88 2.20
C ALA A 120 1.77 12.74 1.73
N ARG A 121 1.96 11.76 2.61
CA ARG A 121 2.48 10.45 2.25
C ARG A 121 1.33 9.48 2.10
N TYR A 122 1.16 8.94 0.90
CA TYR A 122 0.06 8.05 0.53
C TYR A 122 0.57 6.86 -0.28
N LYS A 123 -0.29 5.85 -0.39
CA LYS A 123 -0.07 4.70 -1.26
C LYS A 123 -0.66 5.02 -2.63
N ALA A 124 0.17 5.07 -3.66
CA ALA A 124 -0.29 5.28 -5.03
C ALA A 124 -0.65 3.94 -5.68
N ALA A 125 -1.59 3.97 -6.62
CA ALA A 125 -1.74 2.89 -7.59
C ALA A 125 -0.51 2.90 -8.51
N VAL A 126 0.23 1.79 -8.50
CA VAL A 126 1.46 1.60 -9.28
C VAL A 126 1.21 0.52 -10.30
N ASP A 127 1.66 0.73 -11.54
CA ASP A 127 1.52 -0.25 -12.61
C ASP A 127 2.30 -1.54 -12.31
N PRO A 128 1.82 -2.71 -12.76
CA PRO A 128 2.44 -4.01 -12.48
C PRO A 128 3.92 -4.12 -12.89
N GLU A 129 4.36 -3.37 -13.89
CA GLU A 129 5.75 -3.34 -14.37
C GLU A 129 6.74 -2.89 -13.29
N TYR A 130 6.30 -2.05 -12.35
CA TYR A 130 7.14 -1.52 -11.27
C TYR A 130 7.03 -2.33 -9.98
N TRP A 131 6.31 -3.45 -9.98
CA TRP A 131 6.20 -4.29 -8.79
C TRP A 131 7.45 -5.13 -8.60
N PRO A 132 7.93 -5.33 -7.35
CA PRO A 132 9.02 -6.26 -7.09
C PRO A 132 8.69 -7.67 -7.58
N PRO A 133 9.66 -8.43 -8.11
CA PRO A 133 9.43 -9.78 -8.64
C PRO A 133 8.87 -10.75 -7.60
N ASP A 134 9.29 -10.62 -6.34
CA ASP A 134 8.76 -11.45 -5.25
C ASP A 134 7.29 -11.12 -4.95
N PHE A 135 6.90 -9.84 -5.04
CA PHE A 135 5.51 -9.41 -4.88
C PHE A 135 4.65 -9.92 -6.03
N LEU A 136 5.14 -9.87 -7.27
CA LEU A 136 4.45 -10.41 -8.44
C LEU A 136 4.18 -11.91 -8.31
N SER A 137 5.16 -12.67 -7.82
CA SER A 137 5.04 -14.11 -7.59
C SER A 137 3.99 -14.41 -6.51
N ALA A 138 4.03 -13.70 -5.38
CA ALA A 138 3.04 -13.85 -4.32
C ALA A 138 1.63 -13.40 -4.76
N PHE A 139 1.55 -12.35 -5.58
CA PHE A 139 0.30 -11.86 -6.14
C PHE A 139 -0.31 -12.87 -7.12
N ALA A 140 0.49 -13.54 -7.94
CA ALA A 140 0.01 -14.61 -8.82
C ALA A 140 -0.59 -15.78 -8.01
N THR A 141 0.07 -16.21 -6.94
CA THR A 141 -0.49 -17.23 -6.02
C THR A 141 -1.79 -16.76 -5.35
N ALA A 142 -1.86 -15.50 -4.92
CA ALA A 142 -3.10 -14.95 -4.37
C ALA A 142 -4.20 -14.90 -5.42
N LEU A 143 -3.90 -14.46 -6.65
CA LEU A 143 -4.88 -14.42 -7.73
C LEU A 143 -5.38 -15.83 -8.09
N ALA A 144 -4.51 -16.84 -8.03
CA ALA A 144 -4.88 -18.24 -8.22
C ALA A 144 -5.96 -18.68 -7.22
N SER A 145 -5.90 -18.24 -5.95
CA SER A 145 -6.94 -18.61 -4.96
C SER A 145 -8.32 -18.03 -5.31
N TYR A 146 -8.38 -16.82 -5.87
CA TYR A 146 -9.65 -16.23 -6.33
C TYR A 146 -10.18 -16.89 -7.61
N LEU A 147 -9.29 -17.38 -8.47
CA LEU A 147 -9.65 -18.03 -9.74
C LEU A 147 -9.88 -19.55 -9.61
N ALA A 148 -9.45 -20.18 -8.52
CA ALA A 148 -9.61 -21.63 -8.31
C ALA A 148 -11.09 -22.06 -8.40
N ILE A 149 -11.98 -21.49 -7.60
CA ILE A 149 -13.40 -21.86 -7.63
C ILE A 149 -14.05 -21.66 -9.01
N PRO A 150 -13.94 -20.49 -9.68
CA PRO A 150 -14.60 -20.29 -10.97
C PRO A 150 -13.98 -21.11 -12.11
N GLU A 151 -12.69 -21.46 -12.07
CA GLU A 151 -12.01 -22.14 -13.18
C GLU A 151 -11.86 -23.66 -12.98
N THR A 152 -11.65 -24.14 -11.75
CA THR A 152 -11.45 -25.57 -11.45
C THR A 152 -12.59 -26.18 -10.65
N GLN A 153 -13.51 -25.37 -10.11
CA GLN A 153 -14.60 -25.81 -9.22
C GLN A 153 -14.13 -26.53 -7.95
N ASP A 154 -12.86 -26.33 -7.58
CA ASP A 154 -12.23 -26.99 -6.44
C ASP A 154 -12.07 -25.98 -5.27
N PRO A 155 -12.91 -26.07 -4.22
CA PRO A 155 -12.81 -25.20 -3.06
C PRO A 155 -11.60 -25.52 -2.17
N ASP A 156 -11.10 -26.75 -2.18
CA ASP A 156 -9.96 -27.16 -1.36
C ASP A 156 -8.67 -26.58 -1.95
N LEU A 157 -8.52 -26.61 -3.28
CA LEU A 157 -7.44 -25.93 -3.98
C LEU A 157 -7.45 -24.41 -3.73
N ALA A 158 -8.63 -23.80 -3.70
CA ALA A 158 -8.78 -22.39 -3.39
C ALA A 158 -8.28 -22.05 -1.98
N ALA A 159 -8.65 -22.87 -0.99
CA ALA A 159 -8.20 -22.72 0.39
C ALA A 159 -6.69 -22.96 0.54
N GLU A 160 -6.12 -23.93 -0.18
CA GLU A 160 -4.68 -24.19 -0.18
C GLU A 160 -3.89 -22.98 -0.73
N MET A 161 -4.32 -22.45 -1.88
CA MET A 161 -3.66 -21.29 -2.49
C MET A 161 -3.81 -20.04 -1.63
N GLU A 162 -4.97 -19.85 -0.98
CA GLU A 162 -5.15 -18.74 -0.03
C GLU A 162 -4.21 -18.89 1.18
N ALA A 163 -4.09 -20.10 1.74
CA ALA A 163 -3.18 -20.38 2.84
C ALA A 163 -1.70 -20.22 2.44
N ARG A 164 -1.34 -20.55 1.20
CA ARG A 164 0.02 -20.33 0.67
C ARG A 164 0.33 -18.84 0.53
N ALA A 165 -0.63 -18.05 0.04
CA ALA A 165 -0.46 -16.62 -0.17
C ALA A 165 -0.43 -15.83 1.15
N PHE A 166 -1.44 -16.00 2.01
CA PHE A 166 -1.66 -15.17 3.22
C PHE A 166 -1.37 -15.90 4.54
N GLY A 167 -1.07 -17.19 4.51
CA GLY A 167 -0.90 -18.02 5.70
C GLY A 167 -2.20 -18.72 6.10
N SER A 168 -2.06 -19.75 6.93
CA SER A 168 -3.21 -20.52 7.41
C SER A 168 -4.07 -19.71 8.40
N PRO A 169 -5.36 -20.05 8.56
CA PRO A 169 -6.21 -19.45 9.58
C PRO A 169 -5.64 -19.57 11.01
N SER A 170 -4.92 -20.67 11.29
CA SER A 170 -4.22 -20.90 12.56
C SER A 170 -3.07 -19.93 12.83
N GLN A 171 -2.53 -19.27 11.81
CA GLN A 171 -1.51 -18.22 11.91
C GLN A 171 -2.12 -16.81 11.89
N GLY A 172 -3.45 -16.69 11.97
CA GLY A 172 -4.15 -15.40 11.95
C GLY A 172 -4.03 -14.64 10.62
N GLY A 173 -3.71 -15.32 9.51
CA GLY A 173 -3.55 -14.67 8.21
C GLY A 173 -2.33 -13.74 8.11
N ALA A 174 -1.35 -13.88 9.01
CA ALA A 174 -0.09 -13.14 9.00
C ALA A 174 1.10 -13.97 8.48
N GLY A 175 0.82 -15.15 7.92
CA GLY A 175 1.81 -16.09 7.40
C GLY A 175 1.97 -16.02 5.87
N GLY A 176 2.38 -17.14 5.29
CA GLY A 176 2.48 -17.30 3.83
C GLY A 176 3.56 -16.46 3.16
N LEU A 177 3.46 -16.33 1.84
CA LEU A 177 4.37 -15.52 1.03
C LEU A 177 4.30 -14.05 1.43
N PHE A 178 3.10 -13.49 1.62
CA PHE A 178 2.95 -12.09 1.99
C PHE A 178 3.51 -11.78 3.38
N GLY A 179 3.36 -12.66 4.37
CA GLY A 179 3.98 -12.47 5.69
C GLY A 179 5.51 -12.34 5.63
N ARG A 180 6.16 -13.15 4.79
CA ARG A 180 7.62 -13.06 4.56
C ARG A 180 8.01 -11.77 3.86
N LEU A 181 7.26 -11.38 2.84
CA LEU A 181 7.50 -10.13 2.09
C LEU A 181 7.33 -8.90 2.97
N ILE A 182 6.33 -8.89 3.85
CA ILE A 182 6.12 -7.81 4.81
C ILE A 182 7.32 -7.71 5.76
N ALA A 183 7.80 -8.84 6.29
CA ALA A 183 8.98 -8.86 7.16
C ALA A 183 10.24 -8.38 6.43
N GLN A 184 10.41 -8.76 5.16
CA GLN A 184 11.53 -8.34 4.33
C GLN A 184 11.48 -6.84 3.99
N ASP A 185 10.32 -6.31 3.62
CA ASP A 185 10.14 -4.87 3.34
C ASP A 185 10.39 -4.03 4.60
N LEU A 186 9.91 -4.51 5.76
CA LEU A 186 10.18 -3.86 7.05
C LEU A 186 11.66 -3.91 7.43
N ALA A 187 12.36 -5.02 7.19
CA ALA A 187 13.79 -5.16 7.46
C ALA A 187 14.66 -4.34 6.49
N GLY A 188 14.21 -4.19 5.24
CA GLY A 188 14.89 -3.39 4.22
C GLY A 188 14.64 -1.88 4.36
N ALA A 189 13.60 -1.47 5.09
CA ALA A 189 13.35 -0.07 5.35
C ALA A 189 14.53 0.55 6.12
N PRO A 190 15.05 1.71 5.70
CA PRO A 190 16.11 2.37 6.44
C PRO A 190 15.62 2.62 7.86
N VAL A 191 16.43 2.20 8.84
CA VAL A 191 16.19 2.57 10.24
C VAL A 191 16.12 4.09 10.25
N GLY A 192 14.94 4.63 10.58
CA GLY A 192 14.75 6.08 10.65
C GLY A 192 15.81 6.72 11.55
N GLU A 193 16.03 8.02 11.40
CA GLU A 193 16.85 8.77 12.35
C GLU A 193 16.49 8.31 13.77
N PRO A 194 17.47 7.88 14.58
CA PRO A 194 17.20 7.29 15.87
C PRO A 194 16.30 8.23 16.64
N LEU A 195 15.25 7.68 17.26
CA LEU A 195 14.30 8.41 18.11
C LEU A 195 15.02 9.37 19.08
N LEU A 196 16.26 9.06 19.45
CA LEU A 196 17.18 9.86 20.24
C LEU A 196 17.40 11.31 19.75
N ALA A 197 17.18 11.64 18.47
CA ALA A 197 17.34 13.01 17.98
C ALA A 197 16.24 13.96 18.48
N ALA A 198 15.08 13.44 18.91
CA ALA A 198 13.95 14.25 19.39
C ALA A 198 13.03 13.50 20.39
N ASP A 199 13.56 12.50 21.09
CA ASP A 199 12.81 11.76 22.10
C ASP A 199 12.59 12.66 23.33
N PRO A 200 11.34 12.91 23.77
CA PRO A 200 11.07 13.73 24.96
C PRO A 200 11.75 13.20 26.24
N LEU A 201 12.01 11.89 26.34
CA LEU A 201 12.73 11.31 27.49
C LEU A 201 14.24 11.59 27.43
N THR A 202 14.81 11.69 26.22
CA THR A 202 16.23 12.02 26.00
C THR A 202 16.45 13.54 26.00
N ALA A 203 15.55 14.31 25.41
CA ALA A 203 15.55 15.78 25.41
C ALA A 203 15.31 16.35 26.82
N GLY A 204 14.51 15.69 27.67
CA GLY A 204 14.34 16.07 29.07
C GLY A 204 15.59 15.85 29.95
N ARG A 205 16.58 15.08 29.49
CA ARG A 205 17.87 14.89 30.18
C ARG A 205 18.94 15.92 29.78
N ALA A 206 18.75 16.64 28.66
CA ALA A 206 19.60 17.77 28.31
C ALA A 206 19.17 18.97 29.17
N SER A 207 19.67 19.00 30.40
CA SER A 207 19.57 20.14 31.30
C SER A 207 20.16 21.38 30.62
N SER A 208 19.31 22.24 30.06
CA SER A 208 19.69 23.64 29.95
C SER A 208 19.92 24.18 31.37
N PRO A 209 20.97 24.99 31.60
CA PRO A 209 21.23 25.51 32.93
C PRO A 209 20.00 26.28 33.42
N TRP A 210 19.43 25.83 34.53
CA TRP A 210 18.35 26.50 35.22
C TRP A 210 18.84 27.89 35.63
N HIS A 211 18.31 28.92 34.98
CA HIS A 211 18.48 30.32 35.39
C HIS A 211 17.24 30.74 36.16
N GLY A 212 17.13 30.25 37.40
CA GLY A 212 16.12 30.76 38.33
C GLY A 212 16.34 32.24 38.63
N ARG A 213 15.27 33.03 38.51
CA ARG A 213 15.08 34.26 39.28
C ARG A 213 13.70 34.19 39.92
N PHE A 214 13.68 34.52 41.21
CA PHE A 214 12.49 34.72 42.04
C PHE A 214 11.58 35.80 41.45
#